data_AF-A0A3D4FA85-F1
#
_entry.id   AF-A0A3D4FA85-F1
#
_cell.length_a   1.000
_cell.length_b   1.000
_cell.length_c   1.000
_cell.angle_alpha   90.00
_cell.angle_beta   90.00
_cell.angle_gamma   90.00
#
_symmetry.space_group_name_H-M   'P 1'
#
loop_
_entity.id
_entity.type
_entity.pdbx_description
1 polymer ?
#
loop_
_entity_poly.entity_id
_entity_poly.type
_entity_poly.pdbx_seq_one_letter_code
_entity_poly.pdbx_strand_id
1 'polypeptide(L)'
;MSQEVSPFTGFVEFAPSFQQREKIQHVLFDFDGTLSLVREGWPQVMLPMFVEMLPKRSDDTQEDLERMLLDDIMKLNGKQTIYQMIQLAERIRERGGHPK
;
A
#
# COMPACT_ATOMS: atom_id res chain seq x y z
N MET A 1 21.81 7.94 36.50
CA MET A 1 21.37 8.82 35.40
C MET A 1 19.86 8.81 35.39
N SER A 2 19.26 9.95 35.67
CA SER A 2 17.82 10.15 35.75
C SER A 2 17.20 9.89 34.38
N GLN A 3 16.34 8.89 34.24
CA GLN A 3 15.53 8.76 33.03
C GLN A 3 14.56 9.93 33.01
N GLU A 4 14.74 10.86 32.08
CA GLU A 4 13.74 11.89 31.79
C GLU A 4 12.46 11.17 31.33
N VAL A 5 11.40 11.35 32.11
CA VAL A 5 10.09 10.75 31.83
C VAL A 5 9.55 11.42 30.59
N SER A 6 9.41 10.63 29.52
CA SER A 6 8.87 11.09 28.24
C SER A 6 7.50 11.76 28.44
N PRO A 7 7.23 12.91 27.80
CA PRO A 7 5.94 13.63 27.90
C PRO A 7 4.79 12.92 27.17
N PHE A 8 5.01 11.72 26.63
CA PHE A 8 3.98 10.97 25.92
C PHE A 8 2.88 10.49 26.88
N THR A 9 1.65 10.99 26.69
CA THR A 9 0.46 10.50 27.37
C THR A 9 -0.31 9.57 26.44
N GLY A 10 -0.24 8.26 26.67
CA GLY A 10 -0.97 7.26 25.87
C GLY A 10 -0.70 5.83 26.37
N PHE A 11 -1.49 4.87 25.88
CA PHE A 11 -1.27 3.45 26.16
C PHE A 11 -0.12 2.93 25.30
N VAL A 12 0.88 2.31 25.94
CA VAL A 12 1.96 1.60 25.28
C VAL A 12 1.99 0.19 25.85
N GLU A 13 1.91 -0.81 24.97
CA GLU A 13 2.07 -2.21 25.34
C GLU A 13 3.40 -2.71 24.77
N PHE A 14 4.21 -3.35 25.61
CA PHE A 14 5.46 -3.98 25.20
C PHE A 14 5.24 -5.48 25.02
N ALA A 15 5.62 -6.01 23.85
CA ALA A 15 5.67 -7.46 23.66
C ALA A 15 6.62 -8.10 24.70
N PRO A 16 6.37 -9.33 25.17
CA PRO A 16 7.23 -9.98 26.17
C PRO A 16 8.71 -10.10 25.76
N SER A 17 8.98 -10.11 24.46
CA SER A 17 10.32 -10.18 23.87
C SER A 17 10.96 -8.82 23.60
N PHE A 18 10.27 -7.71 23.88
CA PHE A 18 10.80 -6.38 23.62
C PHE A 18 12.00 -6.09 24.53
N GLN A 19 13.08 -5.65 23.92
CA GLN A 19 14.26 -5.15 24.61
C GLN A 19 14.66 -3.82 23.97
N GLN A 20 15.08 -2.86 24.81
CA GLN A 20 15.59 -1.59 24.33
C GLN A 20 16.82 -1.82 23.45
N ARG A 21 16.87 -1.13 22.31
CA ARG A 21 17.98 -1.20 21.34
C ARG A 21 18.66 0.15 21.27
N GLU A 22 19.67 0.36 22.11
CA GLU A 22 20.34 1.68 22.29
C GLU A 22 21.05 2.21 21.04
N LYS A 23 21.33 1.34 20.05
CA LYS A 23 22.08 1.71 18.83
C LYS A 23 21.19 2.14 17.66
N ILE A 24 19.87 2.12 17.80
CA ILE A 24 18.96 2.57 16.74
C ILE A 24 19.06 4.10 16.61
N GLN A 25 19.50 4.57 15.45
CA GLN A 25 19.60 6.01 15.14
C GLN A 25 18.54 6.49 14.14
N HIS A 26 17.92 5.56 13.41
CA HIS A 26 16.92 5.85 12.40
C HIS A 26 15.78 4.84 12.49
N VAL A 27 14.55 5.32 12.27
CA VAL A 27 13.34 4.50 12.20
C VAL A 27 12.59 4.86 10.93
N LEU A 28 12.17 3.86 10.17
CA LEU A 28 11.28 4.02 9.03
C LEU A 28 9.91 3.51 9.43
N PHE A 29 8.90 4.36 9.30
CA PHE A 29 7.51 3.98 9.48
C PHE A 29 6.88 3.80 8.12
N ASP A 30 6.10 2.74 7.98
CA ASP A 30 5.10 2.70 6.91
C ASP A 30 4.12 3.85 7.12
N PHE A 31 3.62 4.43 6.03
CA PHE A 31 2.70 5.56 6.12
C PHE A 31 1.27 5.08 6.29
N ASP A 32 0.79 4.23 5.39
CA ASP A 32 -0.61 3.78 5.36
C ASP A 32 -0.87 2.68 6.39
N GLY A 33 -1.84 2.90 7.27
CA GLY A 33 -2.19 1.93 8.31
C GLY A 33 -1.20 1.80 9.47
N THR A 34 -0.10 2.57 9.48
CA THR A 34 0.80 2.72 10.64
C THR A 34 0.76 4.15 11.20
N LEU A 35 1.07 5.17 10.37
CA LEU A 35 0.96 6.57 10.79
C LEU A 35 -0.39 7.18 10.42
N SER A 36 -0.87 6.92 9.20
CA SER A 36 -2.19 7.34 8.75
C SER A 36 -3.26 6.37 9.25
N LEU A 37 -4.27 6.92 9.93
CA LEU A 37 -5.51 6.20 10.26
C LEU A 37 -6.53 6.25 9.13
N VAL A 38 -6.33 7.14 8.15
CA VAL A 38 -7.22 7.32 7.01
C VAL A 38 -6.74 6.43 5.87
N ARG A 39 -7.61 5.50 5.45
CA ARG A 39 -7.45 4.65 4.27
C ARG A 39 -8.25 5.17 3.08
N GLU A 40 -8.25 6.48 2.89
CA GLU A 40 -8.89 7.17 1.77
C GLU A 40 -7.81 7.70 0.83
N GLY A 41 -8.14 7.87 -0.45
CA GLY A 41 -7.23 8.48 -1.43
C GLY A 41 -6.25 7.51 -2.10
N TRP A 42 -6.03 6.32 -1.53
CA TRP A 42 -5.13 5.33 -2.10
C TRP A 42 -5.54 4.83 -3.50
N PRO A 43 -6.83 4.66 -3.87
CA PRO A 43 -7.20 4.29 -5.23
C PRO A 43 -6.80 5.36 -6.25
N GLN A 44 -6.86 6.64 -5.88
CA GLN A 44 -6.46 7.76 -6.73
C GLN A 44 -4.94 7.79 -6.96
N VAL A 45 -4.15 7.22 -6.05
CA VAL A 45 -2.70 7.05 -6.21
C VAL A 45 -2.39 5.79 -7.03
N MET A 46 -3.09 4.68 -6.77
CA MET A 46 -2.81 3.40 -7.43
C MET A 46 -3.31 3.34 -8.87
N LEU A 47 -4.46 3.93 -9.17
CA LEU A 47 -5.09 3.82 -10.47
C LEU A 47 -4.22 4.38 -11.62
N PRO A 48 -3.61 5.59 -11.52
CA PRO A 48 -2.73 6.09 -12.57
C PRO A 48 -1.54 5.17 -12.82
N MET A 49 -0.93 4.64 -11.75
CA MET A 49 0.17 3.69 -11.84
C MET A 49 -0.26 2.41 -12.56
N PHE A 50 -1.43 1.86 -12.22
CA PHE A 50 -1.94 0.64 -12.83
C PHE A 50 -2.21 0.83 -14.33
N VAL A 51 -2.77 1.98 -14.71
CA VAL A 51 -3.01 2.32 -16.12
C VAL A 51 -1.69 2.45 -16.90
N GLU A 52 -0.67 3.08 -16.31
CA GLU A 52 0.65 3.20 -16.93
C GLU A 52 1.32 1.84 -17.16
N MET A 53 1.18 0.92 -16.21
CA MET A 53 1.81 -0.41 -16.26
C MET A 53 1.08 -1.38 -17.19
N LEU A 54 -0.17 -1.12 -17.55
CA LEU A 54 -1.00 -2.04 -18.33
C LEU A 54 -0.64 -1.98 -19.83
N PRO A 55 -0.35 -3.13 -20.49
CA PRO A 55 -0.18 -3.16 -21.93
C PRO A 55 -1.46 -2.70 -22.65
N LYS A 56 -1.31 -1.69 -23.50
CA LYS A 56 -2.41 -1.10 -24.28
C LYS A 56 -2.74 -1.95 -25.51
N ARG A 57 -4.02 -2.05 -25.82
CA ARG A 57 -4.60 -2.63 -27.04
C ARG A 57 -5.22 -1.51 -27.89
N SER A 58 -5.43 -1.79 -29.17
CA SER A 58 -5.96 -0.82 -30.13
C SER A 58 -7.39 -0.38 -29.85
N ASP A 59 -8.15 -1.21 -29.14
CA ASP A 59 -9.55 -1.01 -28.75
C ASP A 59 -9.71 -0.44 -27.33
N ASP A 60 -8.61 -0.17 -26.62
CA ASP A 60 -8.69 0.41 -25.29
C ASP A 60 -9.10 1.89 -25.35
N THR A 61 -10.04 2.27 -24.51
CA THR A 61 -10.26 3.66 -24.11
C THR A 61 -9.69 3.89 -22.70
N GLN A 62 -9.23 5.11 -22.43
CA GLN A 62 -8.72 5.46 -21.10
C GLN A 62 -9.78 5.21 -20.00
N GLU A 63 -11.02 5.57 -20.28
CA GLU A 63 -12.14 5.46 -19.35
C GLU A 63 -12.49 4.00 -19.03
N ASP A 64 -12.45 3.11 -20.02
CA ASP A 64 -12.71 1.68 -19.80
C ASP A 64 -11.57 1.01 -19.01
N LEU A 65 -10.32 1.38 -19.29
CA LEU A 65 -9.16 0.91 -18.52
C LEU A 65 -9.25 1.36 -17.07
N GLU A 66 -9.51 2.65 -16.84
CA GLU A 66 -9.63 3.22 -15.51
C GLU A 66 -10.76 2.56 -14.73
N ARG A 67 -11.93 2.36 -15.35
CA ARG A 67 -13.08 1.70 -14.72
C ARG A 67 -12.76 0.26 -14.32
N MET A 68 -12.16 -0.52 -15.22
CA MET A 68 -11.82 -1.92 -14.95
C MET A 68 -10.79 -2.06 -13.83
N LEU A 69 -9.74 -1.23 -13.85
CA LEU A 69 -8.69 -1.27 -12.83
C LEU A 69 -9.20 -0.75 -11.48
N LEU A 70 -10.06 0.27 -11.48
CA LEU A 70 -10.71 0.77 -10.26
C LEU A 70 -11.63 -0.30 -9.65
N ASP A 71 -12.40 -1.01 -10.47
CA ASP A 71 -13.24 -2.12 -10.01
C ASP A 71 -12.40 -3.25 -9.38
N ASP A 72 -11.29 -3.63 -10.00
CA ASP A 72 -10.35 -4.62 -9.43
C ASP A 72 -9.78 -4.16 -8.08
N ILE A 73 -9.37 -2.89 -8.00
CA ILE A 73 -8.87 -2.24 -6.79
C ILE A 73 -9.93 -2.30 -5.67
N MET A 74 -11.15 -1.86 -5.97
CA MET A 74 -12.23 -1.75 -4.99
C MET A 74 -12.74 -3.12 -4.54
N LYS A 75 -12.79 -4.10 -5.45
CA LYS A 75 -13.17 -5.49 -5.13
C LYS A 75 -12.22 -6.16 -4.13
N LEU A 76 -10.97 -5.71 -4.09
CA LEU A 76 -9.93 -6.21 -3.19
C LEU A 76 -9.70 -5.29 -1.98
N ASN A 77 -10.56 -4.29 -1.79
CA ASN A 77 -10.50 -3.43 -0.61
C ASN A 77 -10.65 -4.26 0.68
N GLY A 78 -9.90 -3.89 1.71
CA GLY A 78 -9.80 -4.62 2.97
C GLY A 78 -8.82 -5.80 2.97
N LYS A 79 -8.29 -6.21 1.81
CA LYS A 79 -7.15 -7.16 1.73
C LYS A 79 -5.83 -6.39 1.73
N GLN A 80 -4.73 -7.11 2.01
CA GLN A 80 -3.38 -6.57 1.85
C GLN A 80 -3.14 -6.15 0.39
N THR A 81 -2.46 -5.02 0.17
CA THR A 81 -2.22 -4.44 -1.16
C THR A 81 -1.56 -5.41 -2.13
N ILE A 82 -0.80 -6.41 -1.64
CA ILE A 82 -0.22 -7.47 -2.48
C ILE A 82 -1.26 -8.20 -3.35
N TYR A 83 -2.49 -8.37 -2.88
CA TYR A 83 -3.55 -8.99 -3.68
C TYR A 83 -3.97 -8.14 -4.87
N GLN A 84 -3.94 -6.82 -4.73
CA GLN A 84 -4.20 -5.88 -5.83
C GLN A 84 -3.05 -5.93 -6.85
N MET A 85 -1.80 -6.05 -6.39
CA MET A 85 -0.64 -6.23 -7.25
C MET A 85 -0.68 -7.57 -8.00
N ILE A 86 -1.13 -8.65 -7.35
CA ILE A 86 -1.34 -9.95 -8.01
C ILE A 86 -2.40 -9.82 -9.11
N GLN A 87 -3.53 -9.17 -8.83
CA GLN A 87 -4.59 -8.94 -9.82
C GLN A 87 -4.09 -8.12 -11.01
N LEU A 88 -3.33 -7.04 -10.77
CA LEU A 88 -2.68 -6.26 -11.84
C LEU A 88 -1.74 -7.14 -12.67
N ALA A 89 -0.91 -7.96 -12.02
CA ALA A 89 0.01 -8.86 -12.71
C ALA A 89 -0.74 -9.83 -13.64
N GLU A 90 -1.89 -10.35 -13.21
CA GLU A 90 -2.74 -11.16 -14.10
C GLU A 90 -3.29 -10.35 -15.27
N ARG A 91 -3.80 -9.12 -15.06
CA ARG A 91 -4.24 -8.25 -16.16
C ARG A 91 -3.14 -7.97 -17.18
N ILE A 92 -1.92 -7.75 -16.71
CA ILE A 92 -0.74 -7.56 -17.57
C ILE A 92 -0.48 -8.82 -18.39
N ARG A 93 -0.52 -10.02 -17.78
CA ARG A 93 -0.33 -11.30 -18.49
C ARG A 93 -1.44 -11.58 -19.49
N GLU A 94 -2.70 -11.36 -19.14
CA GLU A 94 -3.87 -11.49 -20.03
C GLU A 94 -3.73 -10.62 -21.29
N ARG A 95 -3.02 -9.50 -21.16
CA ARG A 95 -2.73 -8.56 -22.25
C ARG A 95 -1.40 -8.83 -22.97
N GLY A 96 -0.75 -9.95 -22.67
CA GLY A 96 0.50 -10.37 -23.31
C GLY A 96 1.76 -9.66 -22.79
N GLY A 97 1.64 -8.92 -21.69
CA GLY A 97 2.77 -8.27 -21.04
C GLY A 97 3.47 -9.18 -20.02
N HIS A 98 4.60 -8.69 -19.52
CA HIS A 98 5.36 -9.33 -18.45
C HIS A 98 5.35 -8.42 -17.21
N PRO A 99 4.70 -8.82 -16.10
CA PRO A 99 4.75 -8.08 -14.85
C PRO A 99 6.19 -7.91 -14.38
N LYS A 100 6.54 -6.73 -13.87
CA LYS A 100 7.86 -6.40 -13.33
C LYS A 100 7.76 -6.10 -11.85
#